data_AF-A0A955JM94-F1
#
_entry.id   AF-A0A955JM94-F1
#
_cell.length_a   1.000
_cell.length_b   1.000
_cell.length_c   1.000
_cell.angle_alpha   90.00
_cell.angle_beta   90.00
_cell.angle_gamma   90.00
#
_symmetry.space_group_name_H-M   'P 1'
#
loop_
_entity.id
_entity.type
_entity.pdbx_description
1 polymer ?
#
loop_
_entity_poly.entity_id
_entity_poly.type
_entity_poly.pdbx_seq_one_letter_code
_entity_poly.pdbx_strand_id
1 'polypeptide(L)'
;MEPTSAPQQYAPFTPSPETSPNKPSATSGILHFLRSISGTVGLLIAAPLLALFLTAHVFQPYEVDGASMETTLQNTDRLIVFKLPKTISNITGSDYTPHRWDIIV
;
A
#
# COMPACT_ATOMS: atom_id res chain seq x y z
N MET A 1 43.49 -24.59 -52.99
CA MET A 1 42.78 -25.88 -52.95
C MET A 1 41.62 -25.68 -51.98
N GLU A 2 40.41 -25.65 -52.53
CA GLU A 2 39.15 -25.41 -51.83
C GLU A 2 38.91 -26.43 -50.70
N PRO A 3 38.35 -26.00 -49.55
CA PRO A 3 37.79 -26.96 -48.61
C PRO A 3 36.53 -27.57 -49.22
N THR A 4 36.57 -28.86 -49.53
CA THR A 4 35.43 -29.69 -49.93
C THR A 4 34.27 -29.48 -48.94
N SER A 5 33.23 -28.78 -49.38
CA SER A 5 31.97 -28.66 -48.67
C SER A 5 31.15 -29.93 -48.83
N ALA A 6 30.89 -30.65 -47.74
CA ALA A 6 29.98 -31.80 -47.72
C ALA A 6 28.54 -31.35 -48.07
N PRO A 7 27.75 -32.18 -48.78
CA PRO A 7 26.35 -31.86 -49.07
C PRO A 7 25.53 -31.86 -47.78
N GLN A 8 24.94 -30.72 -47.45
CA GLN A 8 23.98 -30.56 -46.35
C GLN A 8 22.69 -31.30 -46.72
N GLN A 9 22.45 -32.44 -46.09
CA GLN A 9 21.26 -33.24 -46.26
C GLN A 9 20.12 -32.58 -45.48
N TYR A 10 19.22 -31.89 -46.18
CA TYR A 10 18.04 -31.28 -45.58
C TYR A 10 17.13 -32.38 -45.03
N ALA A 11 16.94 -32.40 -43.71
CA ALA A 11 15.93 -33.25 -43.08
C ALA A 11 14.52 -32.80 -43.54
N PRO A 12 13.58 -33.74 -43.76
CA PRO A 12 12.21 -33.38 -44.12
C PRO A 12 11.56 -32.56 -43.00
N PHE A 13 10.90 -31.46 -43.39
CA PHE A 13 10.08 -30.66 -42.49
C PHE A 13 8.90 -31.53 -42.03
N THR A 14 8.99 -32.09 -40.84
CA THR A 14 7.83 -32.70 -40.20
C THR A 14 7.00 -31.56 -39.61
N PRO A 15 5.74 -31.34 -40.04
CA PRO A 15 4.88 -30.42 -39.32
C PRO A 15 4.76 -30.95 -37.89
N SER A 16 5.16 -30.12 -36.91
CA SER A 16 4.86 -30.42 -35.51
C SER A 16 3.37 -30.69 -35.37
N PRO A 17 2.95 -31.74 -34.65
CA PRO A 17 1.54 -31.93 -34.37
C PRO A 17 1.03 -30.68 -33.66
N GLU A 18 0.14 -29.94 -34.32
CA GLU A 18 -0.65 -28.88 -33.72
C GLU A 18 -1.32 -29.46 -32.49
N THR A 19 -0.77 -29.17 -31.32
CA THR A 19 -1.33 -29.62 -30.05
C THR A 19 -2.58 -28.78 -29.81
N SER A 20 -3.69 -29.36 -30.27
CA SER A 20 -5.07 -29.28 -29.81
C SER A 20 -5.47 -28.07 -28.95
N PRO A 21 -6.56 -27.36 -29.30
CA PRO A 21 -7.04 -26.21 -28.54
C PRO A 21 -7.43 -26.68 -27.13
N ASN A 22 -6.59 -26.35 -26.16
CA ASN A 22 -6.82 -26.66 -24.75
C ASN A 22 -8.14 -26.00 -24.33
N LYS A 23 -9.13 -26.84 -24.04
CA LYS A 23 -10.49 -26.47 -23.62
C LYS A 23 -10.42 -25.49 -22.44
N PRO A 24 -11.08 -24.32 -22.49
CA PRO A 24 -11.00 -23.37 -21.39
C PRO A 24 -11.70 -23.97 -20.17
N SER A 25 -10.92 -24.33 -19.15
CA SER A 25 -11.43 -24.66 -17.81
C SER A 25 -12.03 -23.39 -17.22
N ALA A 26 -13.35 -23.25 -17.34
CA ALA A 26 -14.11 -22.05 -17.03
C ALA A 26 -14.05 -21.60 -15.55
N THR A 27 -13.52 -22.43 -14.66
CA THR A 27 -13.45 -22.14 -13.21
C THR A 27 -12.14 -21.45 -12.81
N SER A 28 -11.07 -21.57 -13.60
CA SER A 28 -9.74 -21.01 -13.28
C SER A 28 -9.61 -19.51 -13.63
N GLY A 29 -10.44 -19.03 -14.56
CA GLY A 29 -10.38 -17.64 -15.03
C GLY A 29 -10.62 -16.62 -13.91
N ILE A 30 -11.64 -16.81 -13.08
CA ILE A 30 -12.03 -15.84 -12.03
C ILE A 30 -10.91 -15.65 -11.00
N LEU A 31 -10.25 -16.73 -10.56
CA LEU A 31 -9.14 -16.64 -9.62
C LEU A 31 -7.94 -15.91 -10.24
N HIS A 32 -7.68 -16.14 -11.52
CA HIS A 32 -6.62 -15.45 -12.25
C HIS A 32 -6.93 -13.96 -12.42
N PHE A 33 -8.18 -13.59 -12.73
CA PHE A 33 -8.62 -12.20 -12.81
C PHE A 33 -8.53 -11.47 -11.46
N LEU A 34 -8.93 -12.11 -10.35
CA LEU A 34 -8.77 -11.54 -9.00
C LEU A 34 -7.30 -11.30 -8.66
N ARG A 35 -6.41 -12.23 -9.04
CA ARG A 35 -4.96 -12.09 -8.87
C ARG A 35 -4.38 -10.96 -9.74
N SER A 36 -4.94 -10.73 -10.92
CA SER A 36 -4.51 -9.64 -11.81
C SER A 36 -4.93 -8.25 -11.31
N ILE A 37 -6.09 -8.13 -10.67
CA ILE A 37 -6.62 -6.84 -10.20
C ILE A 37 -6.34 -6.53 -8.71
N SER A 38 -5.84 -7.51 -7.97
CA SER A 38 -5.60 -7.40 -6.51
C SER A 38 -4.67 -6.26 -6.14
N GLY A 39 -3.68 -5.93 -6.98
CA GLY A 39 -2.76 -4.81 -6.73
C GLY A 39 -3.47 -3.46 -6.74
N THR A 40 -4.29 -3.20 -7.76
CA THR A 40 -5.03 -1.93 -7.89
C THR A 40 -6.10 -1.80 -6.81
N VAL A 41 -6.87 -2.87 -6.56
CA VAL A 41 -7.89 -2.88 -5.51
C VAL A 41 -7.23 -2.75 -4.13
N GLY A 42 -6.12 -3.46 -3.91
CA GLY A 42 -5.32 -3.38 -2.69
C GLY A 42 -4.83 -1.96 -2.42
N LEU A 43 -4.32 -1.26 -3.44
CA LEU A 43 -3.89 0.14 -3.29
C LEU A 43 -5.07 1.07 -2.96
N LEU A 44 -6.20 0.90 -3.66
CA LEU A 44 -7.41 1.70 -3.44
C LEU A 44 -7.97 1.56 -2.02
N ILE A 45 -7.81 0.39 -1.41
CA ILE A 45 -8.25 0.12 -0.03
C ILE A 45 -7.16 0.53 0.97
N ALA A 46 -5.90 0.23 0.68
CA ALA A 46 -4.79 0.51 1.60
C ALA A 46 -4.58 2.01 1.81
N ALA A 47 -4.75 2.84 0.78
CA ALA A 47 -4.58 4.29 0.89
C ALA A 47 -5.54 4.94 1.92
N PRO A 48 -6.88 4.78 1.84
CA PRO A 48 -7.79 5.33 2.83
C PRO A 48 -7.65 4.64 4.19
N LEU A 49 -7.34 3.34 4.26
CA LEU A 49 -7.06 2.68 5.53
C LEU A 49 -5.83 3.29 6.23
N LEU A 50 -4.76 3.54 5.48
CA LEU A 50 -3.58 4.20 6.00
C LEU A 50 -3.89 5.62 6.46
N ALA A 51 -4.67 6.38 5.67
CA ALA A 51 -5.10 7.73 6.06
C ALA A 51 -5.90 7.71 7.37
N LEU A 52 -6.90 6.84 7.49
CA LEU A 52 -7.69 6.69 8.71
C LEU A 52 -6.83 6.27 9.90
N PHE A 53 -5.89 5.36 9.70
CA PHE A 53 -4.95 4.95 10.73
C PHE A 53 -4.10 6.12 11.22
N LEU A 54 -3.52 6.91 10.30
CA LEU A 54 -2.73 8.08 10.65
C LEU A 54 -3.56 9.15 11.36
N THR A 55 -4.77 9.44 10.88
CA THR A 55 -5.63 10.45 11.49
C THR A 55 -6.14 10.03 12.88
N ALA A 56 -6.38 8.73 13.10
CA ALA A 56 -6.83 8.23 14.39
C ALA A 56 -5.69 8.11 15.43
N HIS A 57 -4.49 7.73 15.00
CA HIS A 57 -3.43 7.31 15.92
C HIS A 57 -2.17 8.18 15.93
N VAL A 58 -1.94 8.99 14.90
CA VAL A 58 -0.68 9.74 14.73
C VAL A 58 -0.92 11.24 14.73
N PHE A 59 -1.79 11.74 13.84
CA PHE A 59 -2.01 13.17 13.63
C PHE A 59 -3.48 13.51 13.72
N GLN A 60 -3.87 14.25 14.76
CA GLN A 60 -5.25 14.69 14.93
C GLN A 60 -5.34 16.21 14.75
N PRO A 61 -6.15 16.70 13.79
CA PRO A 61 -6.41 18.12 13.65
C PRO A 61 -7.37 18.61 14.75
N TYR A 62 -7.06 19.73 15.37
CA TYR A 62 -7.93 20.43 16.32
C TYR A 62 -8.05 21.89 15.96
N GLU A 63 -9.18 22.49 16.33
CA GLU A 63 -9.42 23.91 16.23
C GLU A 63 -9.48 24.48 17.65
N VAL A 64 -8.78 25.58 17.89
CA VAL A 64 -8.78 26.25 19.18
C VAL A 64 -10.08 27.04 19.32
N ASP A 65 -10.89 26.68 20.30
CA ASP A 65 -12.11 27.38 20.67
C ASP A 65 -11.89 28.13 21.99
N GLY A 66 -11.88 29.47 21.93
CA GLY A 66 -11.75 30.36 23.08
C GLY A 66 -10.35 30.95 23.31
N ALA A 67 -10.29 31.91 24.24
CA ALA A 67 -9.13 32.78 24.52
C ALA A 67 -8.22 32.32 25.68
N SER A 68 -8.42 31.11 26.21
CA SER A 68 -7.73 30.66 27.44
C SER A 68 -6.22 30.48 27.29
N MET A 69 -5.73 30.37 26.05
CA MET A 69 -4.32 30.24 25.71
C MET A 69 -3.77 31.47 24.98
N GLU A 70 -4.47 32.61 25.02
CA GLU A 70 -3.92 33.86 24.50
C GLU A 70 -2.72 34.33 25.37
N THR A 71 -1.63 34.81 24.78
CA THR A 71 -1.42 35.16 23.37
C THR A 71 -0.84 34.02 22.51
N THR A 72 -0.57 32.86 23.10
CA THR A 72 0.11 31.73 22.45
C THR A 72 -0.73 31.06 21.36
N LEU A 73 -2.02 30.84 21.62
CA LEU A 73 -2.98 30.28 20.68
C LEU A 73 -4.19 31.20 20.59
N GLN A 74 -4.54 31.59 19.37
CA GLN A 74 -5.66 32.47 19.09
C GLN A 74 -6.90 31.64 18.71
N ASN A 75 -8.07 32.24 18.93
CA ASN A 75 -9.32 31.62 18.54
C ASN A 75 -9.34 31.30 17.03
N THR A 76 -9.85 30.13 16.64
CA THR A 76 -9.88 29.62 15.25
C THR A 76 -8.51 29.13 14.71
N ASP A 77 -7.45 29.13 15.54
CA ASP A 77 -6.18 28.52 15.13
C ASP A 77 -6.34 27.00 14.92
N ARG A 78 -5.72 26.49 13.85
CA ARG A 78 -5.74 25.06 13.51
C ARG A 78 -4.44 24.39 13.94
N LEU A 79 -4.56 23.40 14.81
CA LEU A 79 -3.44 22.65 15.36
C LEU A 79 -3.42 21.22 14.82
N ILE A 80 -2.22 20.67 14.70
CA ILE A 80 -1.99 19.26 14.41
C ILE A 80 -1.31 18.64 15.62
N VAL A 81 -2.03 17.78 16.34
CA VAL A 81 -1.53 17.11 17.54
C VAL A 81 -0.86 15.80 17.15
N PHE A 82 0.38 15.62 17.58
CA PHE A 82 1.14 14.38 17.41
C PHE A 82 0.90 13.42 18.57
N LYS A 83 0.18 12.32 18.30
CA LYS A 83 -0.27 11.35 19.32
C LYS A 83 0.55 10.07 19.36
N LEU A 84 1.51 9.88 18.47
CA LEU A 84 2.28 8.64 18.36
C LEU A 84 2.87 8.16 19.69
N PRO A 85 3.52 9.02 20.52
CA PRO A 85 4.09 8.57 21.79
C PRO A 85 3.02 8.05 22.75
N LYS A 86 1.89 8.76 22.84
CA LYS A 86 0.74 8.34 23.65
C LYS A 86 0.11 7.04 23.13
N THR A 87 -0.01 6.89 21.81
CA THR A 87 -0.52 5.67 21.18
C THR A 87 0.37 4.48 21.50
N ILE A 88 1.70 4.63 21.40
CA ILE A 88 2.65 3.57 21.75
C ILE A 88 2.52 3.23 23.23
N SER A 89 2.52 4.22 24.12
CA SER A 89 2.34 4.01 25.57
C SER A 89 1.05 3.25 25.89
N ASN A 90 -0.07 3.58 25.23
CA ASN A 90 -1.33 2.86 25.39
C ASN A 90 -1.24 1.40 24.92
N ILE A 91 -0.48 1.12 23.85
CA ILE A 91 -0.27 -0.24 23.33
C ILE A 91 0.67 -1.04 24.26
N THR A 92 1.72 -0.41 24.78
CA THR A 92 2.70 -1.06 25.67
C THR A 92 2.25 -1.15 27.12
N GLY A 93 1.09 -0.58 27.46
CA GLY A 93 0.57 -0.52 28.83
C GLY A 93 1.43 0.35 29.76
N SER A 94 2.19 1.29 29.20
CA SER A 94 3.04 2.22 29.95
C SER A 94 2.35 3.56 30.13
N ASP A 95 2.62 4.26 31.22
CA ASP A 95 2.11 5.62 31.41
C ASP A 95 2.84 6.59 30.46
N TYR A 96 2.06 7.47 29.84
CA TYR A 96 2.59 8.60 29.06
C TYR A 96 2.54 9.87 29.90
N THR A 97 3.70 10.42 30.20
CA THR A 97 3.84 11.70 30.90
C THR A 97 4.39 12.74 29.92
N PRO A 98 3.64 13.81 29.59
CA PRO A 98 4.13 14.88 28.73
C PRO A 98 5.26 15.67 29.43
N HIS A 99 6.10 16.34 28.65
CA HIS A 99 7.13 17.20 29.22
C HIS A 99 6.52 18.50 29.72
N ARG A 100 7.20 19.13 30.68
CA ARG A 100 6.83 20.49 31.10
C ARG A 100 6.88 21.40 29.88
N TRP A 101 5.86 22.25 29.73
CA TRP A 101 5.64 23.18 28.61
C TRP A 101 5.04 22.58 27.34
N ASP A 102 4.74 21.28 27.31
CA ASP A 102 3.95 20.71 26.22
C ASP A 102 2.49 21.20 26.30
N ILE A 103 1.93 21.60 25.16
CA ILE A 103 0.50 21.91 25.01
C ILE A 103 -0.23 20.60 24.73
N ILE A 104 -1.17 20.23 25.60
CA ILE A 104 -1.92 18.97 25.53
C ILE A 104 -3.39 19.23 25.22
N VAL A 105 -4.04 18.25 24.57
CA VAL A 105 -5.48 18.23 24.27
C VAL A 105 -6.13 17.06 25.00
#